data_AF-A0AA37TW86-F1
#
_entry.id   AF-A0AA37TW86-F1
#
_cell.length_a   1.000
_cell.length_b   1.000
_cell.length_c   1.000
_cell.angle_alpha   90.00
_cell.angle_beta   90.00
_cell.angle_gamma   90.00
#
_symmetry.space_group_name_H-M   'P 1'
#
loop_
_entity.id
_entity.type
_entity.pdbx_description
1 polymer ?
#
loop_
_entity_poly.entity_id
_entity_poly.type
_entity_poly.pdbx_seq_one_letter_code
_entity_poly.pdbx_strand_id
1 'polypeptide(L)'
;MGRGGAGQHTAAIGFNDGGQMKINCACGAIIVDQSDKLPHKAHIIGDKDYLDFLDSIDAAIEDTSADKARVAMQIRRAETSRLAWECSTCGRLYLNDANNKLVAYLPENRQANRIFDRPRNSRKD
;
A
#
# COMPACT_ATOMS: atom_id res chain seq x y z
N MET A 1 15.48 40.69 0.18
CA MET A 1 15.44 39.36 0.81
C MET A 1 14.19 38.63 0.30
N GLY A 2 14.34 37.84 -0.76
CA GLY A 2 13.21 37.16 -1.42
C GLY A 2 12.75 35.95 -0.62
N ARG A 3 11.47 35.91 -0.28
CA ARG A 3 10.80 34.69 0.20
C ARG A 3 10.44 33.86 -1.03
N GLY A 4 11.22 32.82 -1.31
CA GLY A 4 10.86 31.81 -2.30
C GLY A 4 9.62 31.06 -1.82
N GLY A 5 8.48 31.31 -2.46
CA GLY A 5 7.25 30.57 -2.24
C GLY A 5 7.45 29.14 -2.73
N ALA A 6 7.50 28.18 -1.81
CA ALA A 6 7.37 26.76 -2.15
C ALA A 6 5.94 26.54 -2.66
N GLY A 7 5.78 26.44 -3.98
CA GLY A 7 4.52 26.05 -4.61
C GLY A 7 4.06 24.71 -4.03
N GLN A 8 2.92 24.72 -3.36
CA GLN A 8 2.30 23.51 -2.82
C GLN A 8 1.69 22.73 -4.00
N HIS A 9 2.48 21.89 -4.66
CA HIS A 9 1.92 20.89 -5.57
C HIS A 9 1.22 19.82 -4.73
N THR A 10 -0.11 19.91 -4.63
CA THR A 10 -0.95 18.84 -4.10
C THR A 10 -0.84 17.61 -5.00
N ALA A 11 -0.59 16.45 -4.40
CA ALA A 11 -0.64 15.18 -5.12
C ALA A 11 -2.05 14.96 -5.68
N ALA A 12 -2.13 14.45 -6.91
CA ALA A 12 -3.39 14.14 -7.57
C ALA A 12 -3.32 12.69 -8.09
N ILE A 13 -4.36 11.91 -7.77
CA ILE A 13 -4.59 10.61 -8.39
C ILE A 13 -5.22 10.89 -9.77
N GLY A 14 -4.64 10.34 -10.83
CA GLY A 14 -5.16 10.43 -12.18
C GLY A 14 -5.24 9.06 -12.85
N PHE A 15 -6.17 8.93 -13.79
CA PHE A 15 -6.29 7.78 -14.69
C PHE A 15 -5.83 8.22 -16.09
N ASN A 16 -5.03 7.39 -16.76
CA ASN A 16 -4.74 7.57 -18.19
C ASN A 16 -5.76 6.83 -19.06
N ASP A 17 -5.85 7.20 -20.34
CA ASP A 17 -6.76 6.64 -21.37
C ASP A 17 -6.64 5.11 -21.61
N GLY A 18 -5.71 4.43 -20.93
CA GLY A 18 -5.50 2.97 -20.94
C GLY A 18 -5.81 2.24 -19.62
N GLY A 19 -6.47 2.88 -18.65
CA GLY A 19 -6.90 2.24 -17.39
C GLY A 19 -5.82 2.07 -16.32
N GLN A 20 -4.61 2.59 -16.53
CA GLN A 20 -3.54 2.59 -15.53
C GLN A 20 -3.73 3.74 -14.52
N MET A 21 -3.64 3.42 -13.23
CA MET A 21 -3.65 4.40 -12.16
C MET A 21 -2.26 5.01 -12.01
N LYS A 22 -2.20 6.34 -11.94
CA LYS A 22 -0.96 7.10 -11.71
C LYS A 22 -1.15 8.05 -10.54
N ILE A 23 -0.13 8.15 -9.71
CA ILE A 23 -0.09 9.10 -8.60
C ILE A 23 0.97 10.14 -8.95
N ASN A 24 0.54 11.39 -9.12
CA ASN A 24 1.46 12.51 -9.30
C ASN A 24 2.03 12.87 -7.93
N CYS A 25 3.32 12.60 -7.74
CA CYS A 25 3.99 12.93 -6.50
C CYS A 25 4.26 14.44 -6.43
N ALA A 26 4.16 15.04 -5.25
CA ALA A 26 4.51 16.44 -5.02
C ALA A 26 5.96 16.83 -5.39
N CYS A 27 6.87 15.87 -5.60
CA CYS A 27 8.21 16.14 -6.13
C CYS A 27 8.27 16.18 -7.67
N GLY A 28 7.15 16.01 -8.37
CA GLY A 28 7.06 15.96 -9.83
C GLY A 28 7.20 14.56 -10.44
N ALA A 29 7.58 13.55 -9.65
CA ALA A 29 7.66 12.17 -10.13
C ALA A 29 6.28 11.54 -10.30
N ILE A 30 6.14 10.61 -11.24
CA ILE A 30 4.94 9.81 -11.43
C ILE A 30 5.16 8.44 -10.80
N ILE A 31 4.27 8.05 -9.89
CA ILE A 31 4.23 6.68 -9.37
C ILE A 31 3.20 5.92 -10.21
N VAL A 32 3.65 4.86 -10.88
CA VAL A 32 2.81 4.07 -11.77
C VAL A 32 2.25 2.87 -11.01
N ASP A 33 0.93 2.71 -11.04
CA ASP A 33 0.21 1.55 -10.54
C ASP A 33 -0.54 0.88 -11.70
N GLN A 34 0.16 -0.05 -12.37
CA GLN A 34 -0.30 -0.69 -13.61
C GLN A 34 -0.51 -2.20 -13.47
N SER A 35 -0.01 -2.80 -12.39
CA SER A 35 -0.02 -4.25 -12.19
C SER A 35 0.19 -4.63 -10.73
N ASP A 36 0.04 -5.91 -10.44
CA ASP A 36 0.44 -6.48 -9.16
C ASP A 36 1.96 -6.65 -9.05
N LYS A 37 2.43 -6.94 -7.82
CA LYS A 37 3.84 -7.25 -7.49
C LYS A 37 4.82 -6.13 -7.82
N LEU A 38 4.39 -4.87 -7.68
CA LEU A 38 5.26 -3.71 -7.84
C LEU A 38 6.10 -3.48 -6.57
N PRO A 39 7.42 -3.23 -6.68
CA PRO A 39 8.31 -3.07 -5.51
C PRO A 39 8.00 -1.82 -4.68
N HIS A 40 7.32 -0.84 -5.27
CA HIS A 40 6.92 0.41 -4.64
C HIS A 40 5.45 0.43 -4.21
N LYS A 41 4.74 -0.71 -4.26
CA LYS A 41 3.34 -0.85 -3.84
C LYS A 41 3.24 -1.88 -2.71
N ALA A 42 2.45 -1.57 -1.69
CA ALA A 42 2.21 -2.48 -0.56
C ALA A 42 0.74 -2.53 -0.15
N HIS A 43 0.39 -3.64 0.47
CA HIS A 43 -0.80 -3.77 1.31
C HIS A 43 -0.38 -3.50 2.76
N ILE A 44 -1.00 -2.50 3.38
CA ILE A 44 -0.75 -2.09 4.77
C ILE A 44 -1.95 -2.47 5.61
N ILE A 45 -1.70 -3.22 6.67
CA ILE A 45 -2.70 -3.65 7.65
C ILE A 45 -2.29 -3.10 9.01
N GLY A 46 -3.26 -2.58 9.78
CA GLY A 46 -3.01 -2.15 11.15
C GLY A 46 -2.76 -3.36 12.04
N ASP A 47 -2.01 -3.19 13.12
CA ASP A 47 -1.67 -4.30 14.03
C ASP A 47 -2.92 -5.03 14.56
N LYS A 48 -3.95 -4.28 14.96
CA LYS A 48 -5.23 -4.85 15.41
C LYS A 48 -5.91 -5.67 14.31
N ASP A 49 -6.08 -5.06 13.14
CA ASP A 49 -6.72 -5.71 12.00
C ASP A 49 -5.93 -6.94 11.52
N TYR A 50 -4.60 -6.92 11.69
CA TYR A 50 -3.72 -8.04 11.35
C TYR A 50 -3.94 -9.22 12.27
N LEU A 51 -4.07 -8.98 13.58
CA LEU A 51 -4.40 -10.03 14.55
C LEU A 51 -5.79 -10.61 14.27
N ASP A 52 -6.79 -9.77 14.02
CA ASP A 52 -8.16 -10.22 13.67
C ASP A 52 -8.17 -11.07 12.38
N PHE A 53 -7.32 -10.73 11.42
CA PHE A 53 -7.15 -11.51 10.19
C PHE A 53 -6.50 -12.88 10.46
N LEU A 54 -5.49 -12.96 11.35
CA LEU A 54 -4.87 -14.23 11.74
C LEU A 54 -5.87 -15.14 12.48
N ASP A 55 -6.65 -14.59 13.42
CA ASP A 55 -7.70 -15.33 14.13
C ASP A 55 -8.73 -15.92 13.14
N SER A 56 -9.05 -15.17 12.08
CA SER A 56 -9.93 -15.64 11.00
C SER A 56 -9.34 -16.80 10.20
N ILE A 57 -8.01 -16.83 10.03
CA ILE A 57 -7.30 -17.96 9.40
C ILE A 57 -7.31 -19.17 10.33
N ASP A 58 -7.02 -18.98 11.62
CA ASP A 58 -6.99 -20.08 12.59
C ASP A 58 -8.37 -20.73 12.71
N ALA A 59 -9.44 -19.93 12.81
CA ALA A 59 -10.81 -20.43 12.81
C ALA A 59 -11.14 -21.21 11.52
N ALA A 60 -10.61 -20.80 10.37
CA ALA A 60 -10.80 -21.50 9.10
C ALA A 60 -10.03 -22.82 9.01
N ILE A 61 -8.87 -22.92 9.66
CA ILE A 61 -8.09 -24.17 9.77
C ILE A 61 -8.82 -25.17 10.67
N GLU A 62 -9.42 -24.69 11.76
CA GLU A 62 -10.18 -25.51 12.71
C GLU A 62 -11.57 -25.91 12.18
N ASP A 63 -12.10 -25.21 11.17
CA ASP A 63 -13.39 -25.49 10.56
C ASP A 63 -13.39 -26.86 9.86
N THR A 64 -14.14 -27.81 10.43
CA THR A 64 -14.30 -29.18 9.92
C THR A 64 -15.39 -29.33 8.87
N SER A 65 -16.07 -28.25 8.47
CA SER A 65 -17.12 -28.30 7.45
C SER A 65 -16.56 -28.67 6.07
N ALA A 66 -17.37 -29.38 5.29
CA ALA A 66 -17.06 -29.72 3.91
C ALA A 66 -17.14 -28.51 2.96
N ASP A 67 -17.78 -27.42 3.39
CA ASP A 67 -17.97 -26.21 2.58
C ASP A 67 -16.73 -25.29 2.66
N LYS A 68 -15.66 -25.74 2.02
CA LYS A 68 -14.39 -24.99 1.96
C LYS A 68 -14.51 -23.69 1.16
N ALA A 69 -15.49 -23.58 0.26
CA ALA A 69 -15.73 -22.35 -0.49
C ALA A 69 -16.21 -21.23 0.43
N ARG A 70 -17.19 -21.51 1.31
CA ARG A 70 -17.66 -20.56 2.32
C ARG A 70 -16.53 -20.11 3.24
N VAL A 71 -15.72 -21.05 3.73
CA VAL A 71 -14.58 -20.76 4.62
C VAL A 71 -13.54 -19.87 3.93
N ALA A 72 -13.17 -20.19 2.68
CA ALA A 72 -12.24 -19.37 1.92
C ALA A 72 -12.79 -17.94 1.67
N MET A 73 -14.10 -17.79 1.46
CA MET A 73 -14.73 -16.48 1.33
C MET A 73 -14.71 -15.67 2.63
N GLN A 74 -14.80 -16.32 3.80
CA GLN A 74 -14.68 -15.64 5.09
C GLN A 74 -13.28 -15.05 5.28
N ILE A 75 -12.22 -15.82 5.01
CA ILE A 75 -10.83 -15.33 5.08
C ILE A 75 -10.65 -14.11 4.15
N ARG A 76 -11.14 -14.19 2.91
CA ARG A 76 -11.04 -13.08 1.95
C ARG A 76 -11.76 -11.81 2.41
N ARG A 77 -12.84 -11.94 3.19
CA ARG A 77 -13.57 -10.80 3.76
C ARG A 77 -12.89 -10.22 4.99
N ALA A 78 -12.12 -11.03 5.73
CA ALA A 78 -11.33 -10.59 6.87
C ALA A 78 -10.07 -9.81 6.47
N GLU A 79 -9.63 -9.93 5.21
CA GLU A 79 -8.54 -9.11 4.68
C GLU A 79 -8.99 -7.64 4.55
N THR A 80 -8.34 -6.76 5.30
CA THR A 80 -8.72 -5.35 5.45
C THR A 80 -7.58 -4.39 5.07
N SER A 81 -6.59 -4.88 4.32
CA SER A 81 -5.44 -4.05 4.00
C SER A 81 -5.79 -2.87 3.10
N ARG A 82 -5.02 -1.80 3.27
CA ARG A 82 -5.07 -0.60 2.42
C ARG A 82 -3.85 -0.56 1.53
N LEU A 83 -4.01 -0.04 0.32
CA LEU A 83 -2.89 0.18 -0.57
C LEU A 83 -2.02 1.35 -0.09
N ALA A 84 -0.72 1.18 -0.25
CA ALA A 84 0.28 2.22 -0.07
C ALA A 84 1.27 2.20 -1.23
N TRP A 85 1.85 3.37 -1.51
CA TRP A 85 2.84 3.55 -2.57
C TRP A 85 4.02 4.39 -2.10
N GLU A 86 5.23 4.00 -2.50
CA GLU A 86 6.46 4.76 -2.25
C GLU A 86 6.91 5.47 -3.52
N CYS A 87 7.21 6.76 -3.43
CA CYS A 87 7.84 7.48 -4.53
C CYS A 87 9.31 7.04 -4.69
N SER A 88 9.68 6.49 -5.84
CA SER A 88 11.04 6.06 -6.14
C SER A 88 12.08 7.18 -6.19
N THR A 89 11.66 8.46 -6.28
CA THR A 89 12.56 9.61 -6.32
C THR A 89 12.82 10.21 -4.95
N CYS A 90 11.77 10.52 -4.20
CA CYS A 90 11.88 11.26 -2.93
C CYS A 90 11.49 10.45 -1.69
N GLY A 91 11.08 9.19 -1.86
CA GLY A 91 10.65 8.28 -0.80
C GLY A 91 9.33 8.63 -0.12
N ARG A 92 8.61 9.65 -0.60
CA ARG A 92 7.29 10.00 -0.06
C ARG A 92 6.34 8.83 -0.17
N LEU A 93 5.73 8.46 0.95
CA LEU A 93 4.70 7.45 1.04
C LEU A 93 3.34 8.08 0.81
N TYR A 94 2.50 7.40 0.03
CA TYR A 94 1.08 7.72 -0.17
C TYR A 94 0.25 6.54 0.29
N LEU A 95 -0.78 6.79 1.08
CA LEU A 95 -1.71 5.78 1.60
C LEU A 95 -2.98 6.45 2.10
N ASN A 96 -4.05 5.67 2.23
CA ASN A 96 -5.32 6.17 2.74
C ASN A 96 -5.31 6.25 4.29
N ASP A 97 -5.79 7.36 4.84
CA ASP A 97 -6.07 7.50 6.27
C ASP A 97 -7.32 6.70 6.70
N ALA A 98 -7.75 6.86 7.95
CA ALA A 98 -8.91 6.16 8.50
C ALA A 98 -10.26 6.53 7.81
N ASN A 99 -10.31 7.66 7.11
CA ASN A 99 -11.50 8.13 6.38
C ASN A 99 -11.40 7.87 4.87
N ASN A 100 -10.49 6.98 4.45
CA ASN A 100 -10.19 6.70 3.04
C ASN A 100 -9.70 7.91 2.24
N LYS A 101 -9.12 8.92 2.90
CA LYS A 101 -8.49 10.05 2.23
C LYS A 101 -7.01 9.77 1.99
N LEU A 102 -6.53 10.01 0.77
CA LEU A 102 -5.11 9.90 0.46
C LEU A 102 -4.30 10.94 1.25
N VAL A 103 -3.36 10.46 2.05
CA VAL A 103 -2.39 11.26 2.82
C VAL A 103 -0.97 10.91 2.40
N ALA A 104 -0.01 11.75 2.80
CA ALA A 104 1.39 11.55 2.44
C ALA A 104 2.37 11.81 3.58
N TYR A 105 3.43 11.00 3.65
CA TYR A 105 4.53 11.13 4.62
C TYR A 105 5.86 11.18 3.87
N LEU A 106 6.70 12.18 4.13
CA LEU A 106 8.00 12.34 3.48
C LEU A 106 9.12 11.90 4.44
N PRO A 107 10.03 10.98 4.04
CA PRO A 107 11.18 10.64 4.88
C PRO A 107 12.14 11.82 4.99
N GLU A 108 12.81 11.94 6.14
CA GLU A 108 13.73 13.04 6.44
C GLU A 108 14.89 13.14 5.43
N ASN A 109 15.41 12.00 4.97
CA ASN A 109 16.49 11.93 3.99
C ASN A 109 16.04 12.30 2.56
N ARG A 110 14.74 12.46 2.32
CA ARG A 110 14.12 12.77 1.02
C ARG A 110 14.54 11.81 -0.10
N GLN A 111 14.75 10.55 0.23
CA GLN A 111 15.15 9.49 -0.70
C GLN A 111 14.25 8.28 -0.54
N ALA A 112 14.08 7.49 -1.60
CA ALA A 112 13.41 6.20 -1.52
C ALA A 112 14.24 5.24 -0.66
N ASN A 113 13.58 4.62 0.31
CA ASN A 113 14.18 3.67 1.24
C ASN A 113 13.80 2.22 0.93
N ARG A 114 13.02 1.99 -0.15
CA ARG A 114 12.58 0.65 -0.57
C ARG A 114 11.85 -0.08 0.56
N ILE A 115 10.97 0.65 1.23
CA ILE A 115 10.30 0.17 2.45
C ILE A 115 9.48 -1.09 2.17
N PHE A 116 8.93 -1.20 0.96
CA PHE A 116 8.07 -2.29 0.52
C PHE A 116 8.79 -3.40 -0.24
N ASP A 117 10.01 -3.14 -0.72
CA ASP A 117 10.80 -4.09 -1.51
C ASP A 117 11.89 -4.75 -0.65
N ARG A 118 11.45 -5.50 0.37
CA ARG A 118 12.37 -6.28 1.20
C ARG A 118 12.89 -7.48 0.40
N PRO A 119 14.20 -7.79 0.47
CA PRO A 119 14.73 -9.01 -0.11
C PRO A 119 13.97 -10.20 0.46
N ARG A 120 13.40 -11.05 -0.41
CA ARG A 120 12.82 -12.31 0.05
C ARG A 120 13.95 -13.11 0.69
N ASN A 121 13.82 -13.46 1.97
CA ASN A 121 14.70 -14.48 2.55
C ASN A 121 14.54 -15.75 1.70
N SER A 122 15.63 -16.17 1.06
CA SER A 122 15.72 -17.52 0.50
C SER A 122 15.50 -18.48 1.66
N ARG A 123 14.31 -19.08 1.75
CA ARG A 123 14.12 -20.21 2.65
C ARG A 123 15.14 -21.27 2.22
N LYS A 124 16.07 -21.60 3.11
CA LYS A 124 16.79 -22.88 3.02
C LYS A 124 15.79 -23.90 3.54
N ASP A 125 15.24 -24.65 2.61
CA ASP A 125 14.54 -25.90 2.90
C ASP A 125 15.53 -26.91 3.51
#